data_AF-A0A537AND3-F1
#
_entry.id   AF-A0A537AND3-F1
#
_cell.length_a   1.000
_cell.length_b   1.000
_cell.length_c   1.000
_cell.angle_alpha   90.00
_cell.angle_beta   90.00
_cell.angle_gamma   90.00
#
_symmetry.space_group_name_H-M   'P 1'
#
loop_
_entity.id
_entity.type
_entity.pdbx_description
1 polymer ?
#
loop_
_entity_poly.entity_id
_entity_poly.type
_entity_poly.pdbx_seq_one_letter_code
_entity_poly.pdbx_strand_id
1 'polypeptide(L)'
;MKRSSIQAALAVVFPALALGGCYIVPVGPEAMVKLNALLEQAQSGNPPTPPAKPNPAPSAAPAPAVAPAPTIPTALQARLYPVNEIATENGMVAGTVTNMMNGKGRLQLSYRGELLTGEATRVVGDERKGVASAWGPNGSFMSCEYQMSSPLRGAGTCNFSDGGRYTVHVGN
;
A
#
# COMPACT_ATOMS: atom_id res chain seq x y z
N MET A 1 -35.85 -40.66 -40.77
CA MET A 1 -34.69 -41.10 -39.95
C MET A 1 -34.01 -39.84 -39.45
N LYS A 2 -34.32 -39.37 -38.23
CA LYS A 2 -33.78 -39.77 -36.93
C LYS A 2 -32.29 -39.41 -36.75
N ARG A 3 -32.07 -38.44 -35.85
CA ARG A 3 -30.97 -38.37 -34.88
C ARG A 3 -29.56 -38.16 -35.44
N SER A 4 -29.20 -36.94 -35.85
CA SER A 4 -27.77 -36.63 -36.05
C SER A 4 -27.39 -35.16 -35.92
N SER A 5 -28.01 -34.41 -35.00
CA SER A 5 -27.65 -32.99 -34.79
C SER A 5 -27.68 -32.53 -33.33
N ILE A 6 -27.91 -33.44 -32.37
CA ILE A 6 -28.05 -33.10 -30.93
C ILE A 6 -26.85 -33.59 -30.09
N GLN A 7 -25.96 -34.43 -30.64
CA GLN A 7 -24.97 -35.17 -29.83
C GLN A 7 -23.55 -34.57 -29.78
N ALA A 8 -23.21 -33.57 -30.60
CA ALA A 8 -21.85 -33.01 -30.61
C ALA A 8 -21.72 -31.66 -29.86
N ALA A 9 -22.79 -31.14 -29.26
CA ALA A 9 -22.74 -29.95 -28.41
C ALA A 9 -22.39 -30.26 -26.94
N LEU A 10 -22.27 -31.54 -26.57
CA LEU A 10 -22.10 -31.98 -25.17
C LEU A 10 -20.66 -32.34 -24.78
N ALA A 11 -19.69 -32.25 -25.70
CA ALA A 11 -18.30 -32.66 -25.43
C ALA A 11 -17.34 -31.50 -25.04
N VAL A 12 -17.81 -30.25 -24.97
CA VAL A 12 -16.93 -29.08 -24.72
C VAL A 12 -17.19 -28.42 -23.35
N VAL A 13 -18.24 -28.81 -22.62
CA VAL A 13 -18.64 -28.11 -21.38
C VAL A 13 -17.88 -28.59 -20.12
N PHE A 14 -17.06 -29.66 -20.20
CA PHE A 14 -16.57 -30.35 -19.00
C PHE A 14 -15.18 -30.02 -18.42
N PRO A 15 -14.24 -29.24 -19.01
CA PRO A 15 -13.03 -28.87 -18.26
C PRO A 15 -13.16 -27.53 -17.51
N ALA A 16 -14.25 -26.77 -17.70
CA ALA A 16 -14.36 -25.41 -17.18
C ALA A 16 -14.70 -25.32 -15.66
N LEU A 17 -15.05 -26.43 -15.01
CA LEU A 17 -15.45 -26.43 -13.58
C LEU A 17 -14.39 -27.02 -12.63
N ALA A 18 -13.23 -27.45 -13.15
CA ALA A 18 -12.14 -27.99 -12.34
C ALA A 18 -11.13 -26.92 -11.86
N LEU A 19 -11.32 -25.64 -12.21
CA LEU A 19 -10.64 -24.51 -11.57
C LEU A 19 -11.42 -24.12 -10.32
N GLY A 20 -11.49 -25.05 -9.36
CA GLY A 20 -11.88 -24.74 -7.99
C GLY A 20 -10.97 -23.64 -7.48
N GLY A 21 -11.50 -22.42 -7.43
CA GLY A 21 -10.74 -21.23 -7.06
C GLY A 21 -10.11 -21.42 -5.70
N CYS A 22 -8.79 -21.23 -5.62
CA CYS A 22 -8.16 -20.83 -4.37
C CYS A 22 -8.75 -19.46 -4.02
N TYR A 23 -9.87 -19.45 -3.30
CA TYR A 23 -10.41 -18.23 -2.74
C TYR A 23 -9.43 -17.78 -1.67
N ILE A 24 -8.69 -16.72 -1.97
CA ILE A 24 -7.95 -15.96 -0.98
C ILE A 24 -9.01 -15.29 -0.10
N VAL A 25 -9.22 -15.84 1.09
CA VAL A 25 -9.98 -15.18 2.14
C VAL A 25 -9.07 -14.06 2.67
N PRO A 26 -9.38 -12.76 2.46
CA PRO A 26 -8.62 -11.71 3.10
C PRO A 26 -8.89 -11.79 4.60
N VAL A 27 -7.97 -12.40 5.34
CA VAL A 27 -7.93 -12.28 6.80
C VAL A 27 -7.51 -10.85 7.12
N GLY A 28 -8.49 -10.06 7.56
CA GLY A 28 -8.25 -8.70 8.02
C GLY A 28 -7.24 -8.69 9.18
N PRO A 29 -6.50 -7.59 9.38
CA PRO A 29 -5.51 -7.46 10.45
C PRO A 29 -6.11 -7.74 11.84
N GLU A 30 -7.41 -7.52 12.03
CA GLU A 30 -8.14 -7.87 13.26
C GLU A 30 -8.27 -9.39 13.51
N ALA A 31 -8.41 -10.19 12.44
CA ALA A 31 -8.45 -11.64 12.53
C ALA A 31 -7.06 -12.19 12.85
N MET A 32 -6.01 -11.58 12.30
CA MET A 32 -4.62 -11.88 12.65
C MET A 32 -4.29 -11.51 14.10
N VAL A 33 -4.71 -10.35 14.59
CA VAL A 33 -4.51 -9.95 16.00
C VAL A 33 -5.26 -10.88 16.96
N LYS A 34 -6.51 -11.25 16.65
CA LYS A 34 -7.25 -12.23 17.46
C LYS A 34 -6.58 -13.60 17.44
N LEU A 35 -6.09 -14.04 16.28
CA LEU A 35 -5.42 -15.33 16.16
C LEU A 35 -4.10 -15.33 16.93
N ASN A 36 -3.32 -14.25 16.88
CA ASN A 36 -2.07 -14.12 17.63
C ASN A 36 -2.33 -14.03 19.14
N ALA A 37 -3.35 -13.29 19.57
CA ALA A 37 -3.77 -13.21 20.97
C ALA A 37 -4.23 -14.58 21.51
N LEU A 38 -5.00 -15.34 20.71
CA LEU A 38 -5.41 -16.70 21.07
C LEU A 38 -4.21 -17.66 21.10
N LEU A 39 -3.23 -17.47 20.21
CA LEU A 39 -1.99 -18.25 20.20
C LEU A 39 -1.11 -17.93 21.41
N GLU A 40 -1.00 -16.65 21.79
CA GLU A 40 -0.31 -16.19 23.00
C GLU A 40 -1.00 -16.71 24.27
N GLN A 41 -2.34 -16.80 24.28
CA GLN A 41 -3.09 -17.44 25.37
C GLN A 41 -2.88 -18.96 25.44
N ALA A 42 -2.67 -19.62 24.31
CA ALA A 42 -2.34 -21.04 24.28
C ALA A 42 -0.89 -21.33 24.72
N GLN A 43 0.02 -20.36 24.55
CA GLN A 43 1.43 -20.46 24.94
C GLN A 43 1.70 -20.01 26.40
N SER A 44 0.85 -19.14 26.96
CA SER A 44 0.93 -18.69 28.35
C SER A 44 0.11 -19.60 29.26
N GLY A 45 0.68 -20.75 29.62
CA GLY A 45 0.07 -21.75 30.51
C GLY A 45 -0.16 -21.27 31.95
N ASN A 46 -1.10 -20.34 32.16
CA ASN A 46 -1.55 -19.92 33.49
C ASN A 46 -2.84 -20.68 33.89
N PRO A 47 -2.90 -21.28 35.09
CA PRO A 47 -4.05 -22.06 35.53
C PRO A 47 -5.27 -21.17 35.88
N PRO A 48 -6.50 -21.65 35.65
CA PRO A 48 -7.71 -20.92 35.98
C PRO A 48 -8.02 -20.96 37.49
N THR A 49 -8.24 -19.80 38.10
CA THR A 49 -8.78 -19.67 39.47
C THR A 49 -10.29 -19.94 39.50
N PRO A 50 -10.83 -20.51 40.60
CA PRO A 50 -12.20 -21.04 40.69
C PRO A 50 -13.33 -20.00 40.63
N PRO A 51 -14.57 -20.42 40.30
CA PRO A 51 -15.66 -19.53 39.93
C PRO A 51 -16.31 -18.84 41.15
N ALA A 52 -16.43 -17.51 41.07
CA ALA A 52 -17.27 -16.73 41.97
C ALA A 52 -18.76 -16.84 41.58
N LYS A 53 -19.62 -16.83 42.60
CA LYS A 53 -21.07 -17.06 42.59
C LYS A 53 -21.85 -16.24 41.53
N PRO A 54 -23.00 -16.74 41.03
CA PRO A 54 -23.80 -16.04 40.03
C PRO A 54 -24.53 -14.85 40.66
N ASN A 55 -24.22 -13.64 40.20
CA ASN A 55 -25.01 -12.45 40.49
C ASN A 55 -26.05 -12.23 39.36
N PRO A 56 -27.24 -11.67 39.65
CA PRO A 56 -28.29 -11.50 38.65
C PRO A 56 -27.88 -10.50 37.58
N ALA A 57 -28.22 -10.84 36.32
CA ALA A 57 -27.84 -10.10 35.12
C ALA A 57 -28.23 -8.60 35.17
N PRO A 58 -27.29 -7.66 34.92
CA PRO A 58 -27.65 -6.31 34.55
C PRO A 58 -28.03 -6.27 33.08
N SER A 59 -29.14 -5.56 32.81
CA SER A 59 -29.67 -5.23 31.50
C SER A 59 -28.57 -4.81 30.51
N ALA A 60 -28.56 -5.40 29.31
CA ALA A 60 -27.59 -5.13 28.27
C ALA A 60 -27.63 -3.65 27.86
N ALA A 61 -26.57 -2.91 28.18
CA ALA A 61 -26.34 -1.59 27.63
C ALA A 61 -26.09 -1.68 26.11
N PRO A 62 -26.45 -0.66 25.31
CA PRO A 62 -26.15 -0.64 23.88
C PRO A 62 -24.63 -0.73 23.67
N ALA A 63 -24.20 -1.63 22.78
CA ALA A 63 -22.79 -1.74 22.41
C ALA A 63 -22.26 -0.39 21.92
N PRO A 64 -21.08 0.06 22.38
CA PRO A 64 -20.48 1.29 21.87
C PRO A 64 -20.21 1.14 20.38
N ALA A 65 -20.65 2.13 19.59
CA ALA A 65 -20.36 2.20 18.17
C ALA A 65 -18.84 2.12 17.96
N VAL A 66 -18.40 1.13 17.18
CA VAL A 66 -17.00 0.97 16.81
C VAL A 66 -16.60 2.17 15.96
N ALA A 67 -15.76 3.04 16.52
CA ALA A 67 -15.19 4.15 15.77
C ALA A 67 -14.39 3.60 14.57
N PRO A 68 -14.46 4.24 13.38
CA PRO A 68 -13.70 3.80 12.22
C PRO A 68 -12.20 3.79 12.53
N ALA A 69 -11.53 2.69 12.20
CA ALA A 69 -10.09 2.54 12.42
C ALA A 69 -9.33 3.64 11.65
N PRO A 70 -8.29 4.26 12.26
CA PRO A 70 -7.48 5.25 11.57
C PRO A 70 -6.72 4.59 10.42
N THR A 71 -6.90 5.09 9.20
CA THR A 71 -6.06 4.73 8.05
C THR A 71 -4.62 5.16 8.33
N ILE A 72 -3.72 4.19 8.49
CA ILE A 72 -2.31 4.44 8.80
C ILE A 72 -1.58 4.88 7.51
N PRO A 73 -0.95 6.06 7.49
CA PRO A 73 -0.13 6.50 6.35
C PRO A 73 1.00 5.51 6.09
N THR A 74 1.19 5.10 4.83
CA THR A 74 2.27 4.19 4.46
C THR A 74 3.44 4.98 3.90
N ALA A 75 4.62 4.89 4.54
CA ALA A 75 5.85 5.50 4.04
C ALA A 75 6.58 4.54 3.09
N LEU A 76 6.78 4.97 1.84
CA LEU A 76 7.51 4.25 0.81
C LEU A 76 8.89 4.87 0.65
N GLN A 77 9.93 4.04 0.58
CA GLN A 77 11.28 4.51 0.27
C GLN A 77 11.41 4.80 -1.23
N ALA A 78 11.99 5.94 -1.58
CA ALA A 78 12.28 6.34 -2.95
C ALA A 78 13.78 6.54 -3.14
N ARG A 79 14.34 5.92 -4.18
CA ARG A 79 15.76 6.06 -4.54
C ARG A 79 15.86 6.68 -5.91
N LEU A 80 16.62 7.77 -5.99
CA LEU A 80 16.84 8.56 -7.19
C LEU A 80 18.25 8.31 -7.68
N TYR A 81 18.36 7.83 -8.91
CA TYR A 81 19.61 7.51 -9.58
C TYR A 81 19.94 8.59 -10.61
N PRO A 82 21.18 9.09 -10.66
CA PRO A 82 21.56 10.16 -11.57
C PRO A 82 21.51 9.70 -13.03
N VAL A 83 21.07 10.60 -13.93
CA VAL A 83 21.02 10.34 -15.38
C VAL A 83 21.80 11.34 -16.23
N ASN A 84 22.40 12.36 -15.62
CA ASN A 84 23.27 13.34 -16.27
C ASN A 84 24.47 13.71 -15.39
N GLU A 85 25.42 14.47 -15.93
CA GLU A 85 26.66 14.83 -15.24
C GLU A 85 26.38 15.65 -13.98
N ILE A 86 25.46 16.63 -14.06
CA ILE A 86 25.04 17.45 -12.91
C ILE A 86 24.50 16.57 -11.78
N ALA A 87 23.67 15.57 -12.10
CA ALA A 87 23.17 14.64 -11.09
C ALA A 87 24.28 13.71 -10.56
N THR A 88 25.22 13.32 -11.42
CA THR A 88 26.33 12.43 -11.06
C THR A 88 27.26 13.09 -10.04
N GLU A 89 27.52 14.39 -10.15
CA GLU A 89 28.29 15.17 -9.17
C GLU A 89 27.64 15.17 -7.78
N ASN A 90 26.30 15.15 -7.73
CA ASN A 90 25.54 15.14 -6.48
C ASN A 90 25.31 13.71 -5.93
N GLY A 91 25.52 12.67 -6.75
CA GLY A 91 25.40 11.27 -6.37
C GLY A 91 23.96 10.77 -6.27
N MET A 92 23.78 9.63 -5.59
CA MET A 92 22.44 9.08 -5.38
C MET A 92 21.67 9.83 -4.31
N VAL A 93 20.40 10.07 -4.57
CA VAL A 93 19.49 10.76 -3.66
C VAL A 93 18.47 9.76 -3.11
N ALA A 94 18.19 9.84 -1.81
CA ALA A 94 17.18 9.01 -1.16
C ALA A 94 16.11 9.90 -0.51
N GLY A 95 14.88 9.41 -0.53
CA GLY A 95 13.74 10.10 0.06
C GLY A 95 12.65 9.14 0.49
N THR A 96 11.64 9.70 1.13
CA THR A 96 10.45 8.99 1.58
C THR A 96 9.21 9.62 0.96
N VAL A 97 8.32 8.77 0.43
CA VAL A 97 7.00 9.13 -0.09
C VAL A 97 5.96 8.53 0.83
N THR A 98 5.30 9.36 1.62
CA THR A 98 4.20 8.92 2.49
C THR A 98 2.90 8.97 1.71
N ASN A 99 2.35 7.81 1.37
CA ASN A 99 1.02 7.69 0.79
C ASN A 99 -0.03 7.83 1.91
N MET A 100 -0.91 8.84 1.80
CA MET A 100 -1.95 9.13 2.78
C MET A 100 -3.29 8.45 2.45
N MET A 101 -3.32 7.52 1.48
CA MET A 101 -4.50 6.75 1.03
C MET A 101 -5.69 7.58 0.50
N ASN A 102 -5.56 8.90 0.43
CA ASN A 102 -6.58 9.85 -0.05
C ASN A 102 -6.27 10.40 -1.46
N GLY A 103 -5.38 9.74 -2.21
CA GLY A 103 -4.90 10.21 -3.51
C GLY A 103 -3.83 11.30 -3.44
N LYS A 104 -3.48 11.77 -2.23
CA LYS A 104 -2.36 12.65 -1.95
C LYS A 104 -1.26 11.88 -1.21
N GLY A 105 -0.04 12.28 -1.44
CA GLY A 105 1.15 11.80 -0.75
C GLY A 105 2.02 12.97 -0.35
N ARG A 106 2.84 12.77 0.69
CA ARG A 106 3.88 13.71 1.10
C ARG A 106 5.22 13.17 0.66
N LEU A 107 5.98 14.00 -0.04
CA LEU A 107 7.33 13.67 -0.49
C LEU A 107 8.33 14.43 0.38
N GLN A 108 9.35 13.73 0.84
CA GLN A 108 10.47 14.33 1.55
C GLN A 108 11.77 13.67 1.09
N LEU A 109 12.76 14.46 0.69
CA LEU A 109 14.09 13.94 0.35
C LEU A 109 15.19 14.93 0.69
N SER A 110 16.41 14.45 0.81
CA SER A 110 17.59 15.30 1.03
C SER A 110 18.40 15.45 -0.25
N TYR A 111 18.66 16.69 -0.67
CA TYR A 111 19.45 17.02 -1.85
C TYR A 111 20.45 18.12 -1.51
N ARG A 112 21.74 17.90 -1.78
CA ARG A 112 22.82 18.88 -1.54
C ARG A 112 22.85 19.45 -0.12
N GLY A 113 22.48 18.64 0.88
CA GLY A 113 22.40 19.06 2.28
C GLY A 113 21.13 19.82 2.66
N GLU A 114 20.18 19.96 1.74
CA GLU A 114 18.89 20.60 1.96
C GLU A 114 17.76 19.57 1.98
N LEU A 115 16.76 19.78 2.84
CA LEU A 115 15.58 18.93 2.91
C LEU A 115 14.49 19.51 2.01
N LEU A 116 14.22 18.86 0.89
CA LEU A 116 13.07 19.19 0.05
C LEU A 116 11.83 18.49 0.60
N THR A 117 10.77 19.26 0.78
CA THR A 117 9.47 18.76 1.23
C THR A 117 8.39 19.19 0.25
N GLY A 118 7.45 18.30 -0.02
CA GLY A 118 6.43 18.55 -1.01
C GLY A 118 5.29 17.55 -1.00
N GLU A 119 4.58 17.51 -2.11
CA GLU A 119 3.38 16.71 -2.30
C GLU A 119 3.49 15.84 -3.56
N ALA A 120 2.92 14.65 -3.49
CA ALA A 120 2.72 13.74 -4.60
C ALA A 120 1.22 13.58 -4.83
N THR A 121 0.76 13.75 -6.06
CA THR A 121 -0.66 13.62 -6.40
C THR A 121 -0.80 12.71 -7.62
N ARG A 122 -1.85 11.90 -7.66
CA ARG A 122 -2.20 11.13 -8.86
C ARG A 122 -2.83 12.05 -9.92
N VAL A 123 -2.53 11.80 -11.18
CA VAL A 123 -3.11 12.56 -12.29
C VAL A 123 -4.57 12.15 -12.47
N VAL A 124 -5.46 13.12 -12.70
CA VAL A 124 -6.88 12.84 -12.96
C VAL A 124 -7.01 12.14 -14.32
N GLY A 125 -7.62 10.96 -14.34
CA GLY A 125 -7.79 10.14 -15.54
C GLY A 125 -6.79 9.00 -15.70
N ASP A 126 -5.71 8.96 -14.90
CA ASP A 126 -4.79 7.82 -14.84
C ASP A 126 -4.38 7.55 -13.38
N GLU A 127 -4.94 6.50 -12.79
CA GLU A 127 -4.67 6.14 -11.38
C GLU A 127 -3.23 5.67 -11.14
N ARG A 128 -2.50 5.32 -12.21
CA ARG A 128 -1.12 4.84 -12.14
C ARG A 128 -0.14 5.98 -12.35
N LYS A 129 -0.47 7.01 -13.13
CA LYS A 129 0.40 8.17 -13.32
C LYS A 129 0.22 9.19 -12.19
N GLY A 130 1.32 9.77 -11.74
CA GLY A 130 1.31 10.85 -10.76
C GLY A 130 2.40 11.87 -11.02
N VAL A 131 2.23 13.03 -10.39
CA VAL A 131 3.22 14.09 -10.35
C VAL A 131 3.60 14.33 -8.89
N ALA A 132 4.87 14.58 -8.63
CA ALA A 132 5.32 14.99 -7.32
C ALA A 132 6.20 16.23 -7.44
N SER A 133 5.97 17.20 -6.57
CA SER A 133 6.76 18.43 -6.53
C SER A 133 7.18 18.69 -5.10
N ALA A 134 8.38 19.23 -4.93
CA ALA A 134 8.88 19.64 -3.63
C ALA A 134 9.78 20.87 -3.76
N TRP A 135 9.91 21.57 -2.64
CA TRP A 135 10.73 22.76 -2.51
C TRP A 135 11.53 22.72 -1.21
N GLY A 136 12.64 23.44 -1.20
CA GLY A 136 13.45 23.66 -0.02
C GLY A 136 13.57 25.15 0.35
N PRO A 137 14.05 25.46 1.57
CA PRO A 137 14.19 26.82 2.07
C PRO A 137 15.12 27.74 1.25
N ASN A 138 16.06 27.20 0.48
CA ASN A 138 16.99 27.99 -0.35
C ASN A 138 16.44 28.26 -1.75
N GLY A 139 15.16 27.94 -2.02
CA GLY A 139 14.55 28.10 -3.33
C GLY A 139 14.89 26.97 -4.32
N SER A 140 15.52 25.90 -3.85
CA SER A 140 15.65 24.67 -4.64
C SER A 140 14.26 24.02 -4.81
N PHE A 141 14.00 23.50 -6.00
CA PHE A 141 12.76 22.78 -6.28
C PHE A 141 13.03 21.54 -7.11
N MET A 142 12.10 20.59 -7.03
CA MET A 142 12.06 19.44 -7.92
C MET A 142 10.66 19.19 -8.44
N SER A 143 10.58 18.60 -9.63
CA SER A 143 9.36 18.08 -10.23
C SER A 143 9.63 16.68 -10.76
N CYS A 144 8.77 15.74 -10.39
CA CYS A 144 8.86 14.35 -10.76
C CYS A 144 7.57 13.90 -11.44
N GLU A 145 7.72 13.17 -12.55
CA GLU A 145 6.65 12.36 -13.11
C GLU A 145 6.92 10.90 -12.76
N TYR A 146 5.93 10.23 -12.19
CA TYR A 146 6.05 8.83 -11.82
C TYR A 146 4.86 8.02 -12.29
N GLN A 147 5.09 6.73 -12.49
CA GLN A 147 4.07 5.74 -12.77
C GLN A 147 4.18 4.59 -11.77
N MET A 148 3.07 4.30 -11.09
CA MET A 148 2.95 3.19 -10.17
C MET A 148 2.61 1.92 -10.93
N SER A 149 3.46 0.90 -10.79
CA SER A 149 3.18 -0.46 -11.29
C SER A 149 2.37 -1.27 -10.28
N SER A 150 2.47 -0.93 -8.99
CA SER A 150 1.68 -1.50 -7.89
C SER A 150 1.39 -0.44 -6.83
N PRO A 151 0.54 -0.70 -5.81
CA PRO A 151 0.25 0.26 -4.75
C PRO A 151 1.48 0.72 -3.94
N LEU A 152 2.55 -0.08 -3.94
CA LEU A 152 3.76 0.15 -3.16
C LEU A 152 5.03 0.27 -4.02
N ARG A 153 4.94 0.07 -5.35
CA ARG A 153 6.08 0.14 -6.26
C ARG A 153 5.78 0.96 -7.50
N GLY A 154 6.76 1.76 -7.90
CA GLY A 154 6.69 2.57 -9.11
C GLY A 154 8.05 3.04 -9.58
N ALA A 155 8.07 3.66 -10.75
CA ALA A 155 9.26 4.28 -11.31
C ALA A 155 8.90 5.58 -12.03
N GLY A 156 9.89 6.44 -12.25
CA GLY A 156 9.66 7.74 -12.87
C GLY A 156 10.94 8.51 -13.15
N THR A 157 10.78 9.78 -13.45
CA THR A 157 11.88 10.72 -13.69
C THR A 157 11.66 12.01 -12.92
N CYS A 158 12.72 12.57 -12.35
CA CYS A 158 12.73 13.80 -11.58
C CYS A 158 13.70 14.81 -12.19
N ASN A 159 13.26 16.06 -12.28
CA ASN A 159 14.08 17.20 -12.66
C ASN A 159 14.21 18.15 -11.47
N PHE A 160 15.43 18.60 -11.23
CA PHE A 160 15.78 19.56 -10.19
C PHE A 160 16.01 20.95 -10.77
N SER A 161 15.92 21.98 -9.92
CA SER A 161 16.10 23.38 -10.27
C SER A 161 17.47 23.72 -10.85
N ASP A 162 18.51 22.95 -10.52
CA ASP A 162 19.87 23.09 -11.05
C ASP A 162 20.09 22.39 -12.41
N GLY A 163 19.08 21.70 -12.94
CA GLY A 163 19.19 20.90 -14.17
C GLY A 163 19.60 19.45 -13.95
N GLY A 164 19.81 19.03 -12.69
CA GLY A 164 19.95 17.61 -12.33
C GLY A 164 18.72 16.79 -12.73
N ARG A 165 18.96 15.67 -13.41
CA ARG A 165 17.93 14.72 -13.83
C ARG A 165 18.19 13.36 -13.17
N TYR A 166 17.13 12.76 -12.65
CA TYR A 166 17.20 11.50 -11.93
C TYR A 166 16.11 10.53 -12.38
N THR A 167 16.41 9.24 -12.39
CA THR A 167 15.40 8.17 -12.44
C THR A 167 15.01 7.81 -11.02
N VAL A 168 13.71 7.89 -10.70
CA VAL A 168 13.19 7.52 -9.39
C VAL A 168 12.65 6.09 -9.40
N HIS A 169 12.96 5.34 -8.35
CA HIS A 169 12.33 4.07 -8.03
C HIS A 169 11.67 4.18 -6.66
N VAL A 170 10.37 3.95 -6.61
CA VAL A 170 9.57 3.99 -5.38
C VAL A 170 9.27 2.56 -4.96
N GLY A 171 9.52 2.25 -3.70
CA GLY A 171 9.33 0.92 -3.12
C GLY A 171 10.44 -0.06 -3.49
N ASN A 172 10.72 -0.96 -2.56
CA ASN A 172 11.53 -2.16 -2.76
C ASN A 172 10.69 -3.37 -2.38
#